data_AF-A0AA41CJW8-F1
#
_entry.id   AF-A0AA41CJW8-F1
#
_cell.length_a   1.000
_cell.length_b   1.000
_cell.length_c   1.000
_cell.angle_alpha   90.00
_cell.angle_beta   90.00
_cell.angle_gamma   90.00
#
_symmetry.space_group_name_H-M   'P 1'
#
loop_
_entity.id
_entity.type
_entity.pdbx_description
1 polymer ?
#
loop_
_entity_poly.entity_id
_entity_poly.type
_entity_poly.pdbx_seq_one_letter_code
_entity_poly.pdbx_strand_id
1 'polypeptide(L)'
;MRSLRRWTKDTVGLLLVFTVVGLTRVWPPKWMLRRIAASAEVRAVREAAEEKLLTRVREIEAGVPWLRPLDVVIRDECVDVRSNHISFFGASPSRRQSMTCRMSAFIIFSTDGDPEDAAAEIHRSFPLPDGLSADGIAESLHWDTDEGKVAPYVAPKAVRTRVTRRHGEKSLEQLREEHGVLCMWALYGQAYYMVV
;
A
#
# COMPACT_ATOMS: atom_id res chain seq x y z
N MET A 1 -57.07 11.58 22.94
CA MET A 1 -56.12 12.72 22.90
C MET A 1 -54.72 12.21 23.21
N ARG A 2 -53.73 12.59 22.38
CA ARG A 2 -52.25 12.50 22.58
C ARG A 2 -51.68 11.06 22.50
N SER A 3 -50.60 10.73 21.81
CA SER A 3 -49.65 11.52 21.01
C SER A 3 -48.79 10.59 20.15
N LEU A 4 -48.57 10.99 18.89
CA LEU A 4 -47.36 10.73 18.14
C LEU A 4 -46.11 11.03 18.99
N ARG A 5 -45.19 10.07 19.14
CA ARG A 5 -43.72 10.27 19.14
C ARG A 5 -42.97 9.06 19.71
N ARG A 6 -42.21 8.40 18.85
CA ARG A 6 -40.72 8.34 18.85
C ARG A 6 -40.25 7.04 18.22
N TRP A 7 -40.28 7.05 16.89
CA TRP A 7 -39.16 6.53 16.10
C TRP A 7 -37.93 7.36 16.47
N THR A 8 -36.94 6.73 17.12
CA THR A 8 -35.51 7.08 17.19
C THR A 8 -34.87 6.37 18.38
N LYS A 9 -34.75 5.04 18.32
CA LYS A 9 -33.97 4.28 19.32
C LYS A 9 -32.67 3.67 18.78
N ASP A 10 -32.45 3.67 17.46
CA ASP A 10 -31.32 2.93 16.89
C ASP A 10 -30.09 3.78 16.53
N THR A 11 -30.21 5.12 16.50
CA THR A 11 -29.07 6.02 16.18
C THR A 11 -28.26 6.47 17.40
N VAL A 12 -28.73 6.20 18.62
CA VAL A 12 -28.04 6.64 19.86
C VAL A 12 -26.97 5.65 20.32
N GLY A 13 -27.04 4.38 19.89
CA GLY A 13 -26.11 3.33 20.29
C GLY A 13 -24.68 3.45 19.75
N LEU A 14 -24.47 4.23 18.68
CA LEU A 14 -23.14 4.43 18.06
C LEU A 14 -22.41 5.69 18.52
N LEU A 15 -23.13 6.66 19.12
CA LEU A 15 -22.55 7.91 19.61
C LEU A 15 -22.02 7.84 21.05
N LEU A 16 -22.32 6.77 21.79
CA LEU A 16 -21.98 6.58 23.21
C LEU A 16 -20.68 5.80 23.49
N VAL A 17 -19.78 5.68 22.51
CA VAL A 17 -18.41 5.17 22.74
C VAL A 17 -17.37 6.31 22.86
N PHE A 18 -17.75 7.57 22.59
CA PHE A 18 -16.80 8.67 22.53
C PHE A 18 -16.67 9.53 23.82
N THR A 19 -17.49 9.32 24.87
CA THR A 19 -17.58 10.29 25.98
C THR A 19 -17.11 9.82 27.37
N VAL A 20 -16.49 8.63 27.53
CA VAL A 20 -15.93 8.19 28.83
C VAL A 20 -14.39 8.01 28.81
N VAL A 21 -13.67 8.75 27.96
CA VAL A 21 -12.21 8.89 28.10
C VAL A 21 -11.84 10.37 28.17
N GLY A 22 -12.37 11.04 29.18
CA GLY A 22 -11.75 12.25 29.69
C GLY A 22 -10.45 11.90 30.43
N LEU A 23 -9.39 12.65 30.12
CA LEU A 23 -8.21 12.86 30.98
C LEU A 23 -7.09 11.81 31.07
N THR A 24 -6.91 10.96 30.06
CA THR A 24 -5.58 10.35 29.88
C THR A 24 -5.16 10.35 28.42
N ARG A 25 -3.88 10.68 28.18
CA ARG A 25 -3.15 10.45 26.92
C ARG A 25 -3.00 8.94 26.66
N VAL A 26 -4.04 8.16 26.84
CA VAL A 26 -4.03 6.70 26.75
C VAL A 26 -4.45 6.34 25.35
N TRP A 27 -3.44 5.95 24.57
CA TRP A 27 -3.64 5.51 23.23
C TRP A 27 -4.50 4.21 23.20
N PRO A 28 -5.35 4.00 22.18
CA PRO A 28 -6.27 2.85 22.12
C PRO A 28 -5.55 1.49 22.28
N PRO A 29 -6.08 0.48 22.97
CA PRO A 29 -5.42 -0.83 23.03
C PRO A 29 -5.37 -1.52 21.66
N LYS A 30 -4.37 -2.39 21.41
CA LYS A 30 -4.14 -3.04 20.10
C LYS A 30 -5.36 -3.77 19.53
N TRP A 31 -6.16 -4.42 20.37
CA TRP A 31 -7.37 -5.12 19.93
C TRP A 31 -8.42 -4.16 19.35
N MET A 32 -8.48 -2.93 19.85
CA MET A 32 -9.40 -1.90 19.38
C MET A 32 -8.95 -1.36 18.02
N LEU A 33 -7.64 -1.14 17.83
CA LEU A 33 -7.07 -0.75 16.54
C LEU A 33 -7.36 -1.81 15.45
N ARG A 34 -7.22 -3.09 15.78
CA ARG A 34 -7.58 -4.19 14.86
C ARG A 34 -9.07 -4.16 14.49
N ARG A 35 -9.95 -3.86 15.44
CA ARG A 35 -11.39 -3.75 15.19
C ARG A 35 -11.70 -2.56 14.27
N ILE A 36 -11.04 -1.42 14.49
CA ILE A 36 -11.17 -0.24 13.63
C ILE A 36 -10.69 -0.57 12.20
N ALA A 37 -9.51 -1.17 12.05
CA ALA A 37 -8.97 -1.58 10.76
C ALA A 37 -9.90 -2.54 9.98
N ALA A 38 -10.70 -3.35 10.69
CA ALA A 38 -11.67 -4.27 10.09
C ALA A 38 -13.09 -3.67 9.93
N SER A 39 -13.30 -2.41 10.30
CA SER A 39 -14.62 -1.76 10.26
C SER A 39 -15.11 -1.52 8.82
N ALA A 40 -16.42 -1.35 8.65
CA ALA A 40 -17.01 -1.08 7.35
C ALA A 40 -16.58 0.28 6.77
N GLU A 41 -16.38 1.28 7.62
CA GLU A 41 -15.85 2.59 7.24
C GLU A 41 -14.45 2.48 6.64
N VAL A 42 -13.53 1.78 7.35
CA VAL A 42 -12.17 1.56 6.84
C VAL A 42 -12.18 0.70 5.58
N ARG A 43 -13.11 -0.25 5.46
CA ARG A 43 -13.24 -1.08 4.26
C ARG A 43 -13.54 -0.27 3.00
N ALA A 44 -14.51 0.65 3.06
CA ALA A 44 -14.86 1.47 1.89
C ALA A 44 -13.67 2.34 1.44
N VAL A 45 -12.94 2.93 2.38
CA VAL A 45 -11.76 3.77 2.06
C VAL A 45 -10.60 2.92 1.55
N ARG A 46 -10.44 1.70 2.08
CA ARG A 46 -9.47 0.72 1.58
C ARG A 46 -9.77 0.32 0.14
N GLU A 47 -11.02 0.00 -0.19
CA GLU A 47 -11.45 -0.39 -1.54
C GLU A 47 -11.17 0.74 -2.55
N ALA A 48 -11.48 1.99 -2.18
CA ALA A 48 -11.16 3.15 -3.01
C ALA A 48 -9.64 3.34 -3.21
N ALA A 49 -8.83 3.10 -2.16
CA ALA A 49 -7.38 3.16 -2.27
C ALA A 49 -6.81 2.05 -3.18
N GLU A 50 -7.41 0.85 -3.13
CA GLU A 50 -7.06 -0.27 -4.01
C GLU A 50 -7.40 0.05 -5.46
N GLU A 51 -8.61 0.54 -5.72
CA GLU A 51 -9.05 0.93 -7.06
C GLU A 51 -8.14 2.01 -7.65
N LYS A 52 -7.74 2.99 -6.84
CA LYS A 52 -6.80 4.04 -7.26
C LYS A 52 -5.44 3.48 -7.69
N LEU A 53 -4.88 2.56 -6.90
CA LEU A 53 -3.61 1.91 -7.25
C LEU A 53 -3.74 1.03 -8.50
N LEU A 54 -4.82 0.25 -8.61
CA LEU A 54 -5.05 -0.60 -9.78
C LEU A 54 -5.29 0.21 -11.05
N THR A 55 -5.95 1.37 -10.94
CA THR A 55 -6.08 2.30 -12.07
C THR A 55 -4.72 2.76 -12.53
N ARG A 56 -3.84 3.16 -11.60
CA ARG A 56 -2.46 3.56 -11.94
C ARG A 56 -1.65 2.42 -12.58
N VAL A 57 -1.81 1.18 -12.09
CA VAL A 57 -1.19 -0.01 -12.72
C VAL A 57 -1.65 -0.16 -14.18
N ARG A 58 -2.95 -0.03 -14.46
CA ARG A 58 -3.49 -0.13 -15.82
C ARG A 58 -3.00 0.99 -16.74
N GLU A 59 -2.87 2.21 -16.21
CA GLU A 59 -2.27 3.32 -16.97
C GLU A 59 -0.83 3.02 -17.38
N ILE A 60 -0.05 2.46 -16.45
CA ILE A 60 1.34 2.04 -16.71
C ILE A 60 1.37 0.94 -17.79
N GLU A 61 0.55 -0.11 -17.64
CA GLU A 61 0.44 -1.19 -18.63
C GLU A 61 0.02 -0.66 -20.02
N ALA A 62 -0.85 0.34 -20.07
CA ALA A 62 -1.31 0.94 -21.31
C ALA A 62 -0.26 1.85 -21.96
N GLY A 63 0.52 2.60 -21.17
CA GLY A 63 1.56 3.49 -21.70
C GLY A 63 2.91 2.81 -21.93
N VAL A 64 3.13 1.61 -21.37
CA VAL A 64 4.30 0.76 -21.65
C VAL A 64 3.84 -0.65 -22.07
N PRO A 65 3.32 -0.85 -23.30
CA PRO A 65 2.74 -2.13 -23.72
C PRO A 65 3.72 -3.32 -23.73
N TRP A 66 5.02 -3.03 -23.78
CA TRP A 66 6.07 -4.04 -23.69
C TRP A 66 6.36 -4.49 -22.26
N LEU A 67 5.94 -3.70 -21.26
CA LEU A 67 6.01 -4.06 -19.84
C LEU A 67 4.90 -5.06 -19.54
N ARG A 68 5.18 -6.34 -19.77
CA ARG A 68 4.27 -7.44 -19.42
C ARG A 68 4.52 -7.83 -17.96
N PRO A 69 3.60 -7.56 -17.03
CA PRO A 69 3.79 -7.94 -15.65
C PRO A 69 3.82 -9.46 -15.53
N LEU A 70 4.86 -9.97 -14.87
CA LEU A 70 4.90 -11.33 -14.36
C LEU A 70 3.92 -11.48 -13.19
N ASP A 71 3.87 -10.49 -12.30
CA ASP A 71 2.93 -10.45 -11.19
C ASP A 71 2.64 -9.01 -10.74
N VAL A 72 1.43 -8.79 -10.21
CA VAL A 72 1.05 -7.54 -9.54
C VAL A 72 0.62 -7.87 -8.11
N VAL A 73 1.34 -7.29 -7.15
CA VAL A 73 1.10 -7.53 -5.72
C VAL A 73 0.61 -6.27 -5.03
N ILE A 74 -0.66 -6.31 -4.58
CA ILE A 74 -1.20 -5.30 -3.67
C ILE A 74 -0.86 -5.67 -2.22
N ARG A 75 -0.23 -4.72 -1.52
CA ARG A 75 0.10 -4.80 -0.10
C ARG A 75 -0.70 -3.76 0.65
N ASP A 76 -1.52 -4.25 1.55
CA ASP A 76 -2.31 -3.45 2.49
C ASP A 76 -1.73 -3.64 3.89
N GLU A 77 -1.36 -2.55 4.55
CA GLU A 77 -0.81 -2.59 5.90
C GLU A 77 -1.39 -1.50 6.79
N CYS A 78 -1.81 -1.89 8.00
CA CYS A 78 -2.11 -0.99 9.10
C CYS A 78 -1.04 -1.15 10.17
N VAL A 79 -0.32 -0.07 10.45
CA VAL A 79 0.81 -0.06 11.38
C VAL A 79 0.43 0.70 12.65
N ASP A 80 0.67 0.08 13.81
CA ASP A 80 0.62 0.75 15.11
C ASP A 80 1.87 1.62 15.25
N VAL A 81 1.65 2.93 15.20
CA VAL A 81 2.69 3.96 15.18
C VAL A 81 3.49 3.98 16.50
N ARG A 82 2.99 3.36 17.58
CA ARG A 82 3.75 3.20 18.85
C ARG A 82 4.99 2.34 18.71
N SER A 83 4.98 1.40 17.76
CA SER A 83 5.98 0.34 17.68
C SER A 83 6.94 0.46 16.50
N ASN A 84 6.66 1.36 15.55
CA ASN A 84 7.49 1.53 14.35
C ASN A 84 7.96 2.98 14.23
N HIS A 85 9.20 3.23 14.65
CA HIS A 85 9.91 4.49 14.41
C HIS A 85 10.44 4.64 12.97
N ILE A 86 10.25 3.65 12.11
CA ILE A 86 10.86 3.63 10.78
C ILE A 86 9.88 4.22 9.76
N SER A 87 9.99 5.52 9.56
CA SER A 87 9.44 6.22 8.39
C SER A 87 10.22 5.76 7.15
N PHE A 88 9.76 4.71 6.48
CA PHE A 88 10.39 4.26 5.23
C PHE A 88 10.30 5.32 4.11
N PHE A 89 9.36 6.26 4.19
CA PHE A 89 9.28 7.41 3.28
C PHE A 89 8.71 8.65 3.99
N GLY A 90 9.55 9.67 4.16
CA GLY A 90 9.21 11.10 4.05
C GLY A 90 8.45 11.85 5.15
N ALA A 91 7.63 11.22 5.99
CA ALA A 91 6.91 11.95 7.05
C ALA A 91 7.01 11.23 8.39
N SER A 92 7.66 11.88 9.36
CA SER A 92 7.59 11.43 10.75
C SER A 92 6.13 11.44 11.17
N PRO A 93 5.58 10.33 11.70
CA PRO A 93 4.21 10.33 12.19
C PRO A 93 4.06 11.43 13.24
N SER A 94 3.00 12.22 13.15
CA SER A 94 2.71 13.21 14.18
C SER A 94 2.57 12.49 15.52
N ARG A 95 3.09 13.06 16.63
CA ARG A 95 3.09 12.46 17.99
C ARG A 95 1.70 12.02 18.52
N ARG A 96 0.64 12.29 17.76
CA ARG A 96 -0.75 11.99 18.10
C ARG A 96 -1.33 10.83 17.29
N GLN A 97 -0.66 10.27 16.30
CA GLN A 97 -1.20 9.16 15.49
C GLN A 97 -1.02 7.81 16.19
N SER A 98 -2.10 7.06 16.37
CA SER A 98 -2.12 5.73 16.98
C SER A 98 -2.14 4.56 16.00
N MET A 99 -2.59 4.77 14.77
CA MET A 99 -2.51 3.79 13.69
C MET A 99 -2.51 4.49 12.34
N THR A 100 -1.73 3.98 11.39
CA THR A 100 -1.76 4.43 9.99
C THR A 100 -1.94 3.23 9.08
N CYS A 101 -2.96 3.28 8.23
CA CYS A 101 -3.17 2.30 7.17
C CYS A 101 -2.77 2.85 5.82
N ARG A 102 -2.00 2.07 5.05
CA ARG A 102 -1.49 2.44 3.74
C ARG A 102 -1.54 1.25 2.80
N MET A 103 -1.63 1.56 1.51
CA MET A 103 -1.65 0.56 0.47
C MET A 103 -0.54 0.85 -0.54
N SER A 104 0.06 -0.21 -1.06
CA SER A 104 1.10 -0.12 -2.10
C SER A 104 0.88 -1.22 -3.13
N ALA A 105 1.21 -0.94 -4.38
CA ALA A 105 1.24 -1.91 -5.46
C ALA A 105 2.69 -2.15 -5.90
N PHE A 106 3.03 -3.40 -6.19
CA PHE A 106 4.33 -3.79 -6.72
C PHE A 106 4.09 -4.52 -8.04
N ILE A 107 4.54 -3.92 -9.14
CA ILE A 107 4.49 -4.51 -10.48
C ILE A 107 5.84 -5.19 -10.69
N ILE A 108 5.84 -6.50 -10.90
CA ILE A 108 7.02 -7.30 -11.17
C ILE A 108 6.97 -7.71 -12.63
N PHE A 109 8.04 -7.44 -13.36
CA PHE A 109 8.12 -7.71 -14.79
C PHE A 109 9.54 -8.07 -15.19
N SER A 110 9.69 -8.68 -16.36
CA SER A 110 10.99 -8.89 -17.01
C SER A 110 11.08 -8.03 -18.27
N THR A 111 12.30 -7.72 -18.68
CA THR A 111 12.59 -6.99 -19.93
C THR A 111 13.52 -7.82 -20.80
N ASP A 112 13.35 -7.73 -22.12
CA ASP A 112 14.19 -8.42 -23.10
C ASP A 112 15.55 -7.71 -23.33
N GLY A 113 15.66 -6.44 -22.89
CA GLY A 113 16.83 -5.58 -23.06
C GLY A 113 17.53 -5.22 -21.75
N ASP A 114 18.45 -4.25 -21.82
CA ASP A 114 19.12 -3.72 -20.63
C ASP A 114 18.08 -3.09 -19.67
N PRO A 115 18.07 -3.47 -18.38
CA PRO A 115 17.13 -2.91 -17.41
C PRO A 115 17.27 -1.40 -17.21
N GLU A 116 18.46 -0.81 -17.40
CA GLU A 116 18.68 0.63 -17.32
C GLU A 116 18.02 1.36 -18.50
N ASP A 117 18.11 0.79 -19.70
CA ASP A 117 17.44 1.34 -20.88
C ASP A 117 15.91 1.27 -20.73
N ALA A 118 15.40 0.15 -20.24
CA ALA A 118 13.98 -0.02 -19.92
C ALA A 118 13.52 1.00 -18.87
N ALA A 119 14.32 1.21 -17.81
CA ALA A 119 14.03 2.20 -16.78
C ALA A 119 14.05 3.63 -17.32
N ALA A 120 15.02 3.97 -18.18
CA ALA A 120 15.11 5.27 -18.81
C ALA A 120 13.92 5.53 -19.73
N GLU A 121 13.47 4.54 -20.50
CA GLU A 121 12.26 4.64 -21.32
C GLU A 121 11.01 4.82 -20.47
N ILE A 122 10.86 4.03 -19.41
CA ILE A 122 9.77 4.17 -18.43
C ILE A 122 9.73 5.59 -17.88
N HIS A 123 10.87 6.14 -17.42
CA HIS A 123 10.94 7.49 -16.89
C HIS A 123 10.67 8.58 -17.93
N ARG A 124 10.96 8.35 -19.22
CA ARG A 124 10.57 9.28 -20.29
C ARG A 124 9.06 9.26 -20.55
N SER A 125 8.46 8.08 -20.57
CA SER A 125 7.02 7.89 -20.81
C SER A 125 6.16 8.31 -19.62
N PHE A 126 6.69 8.12 -18.41
CA PHE A 126 6.08 8.47 -17.14
C PHE A 126 7.09 9.29 -16.32
N PRO A 127 7.25 10.59 -16.65
CA PRO A 127 8.12 11.45 -15.87
C PRO A 127 7.66 11.42 -14.42
N LEU A 128 8.60 11.11 -13.52
CA LEU A 128 8.35 11.18 -12.09
C LEU A 128 7.90 12.62 -11.78
N PRO A 129 6.72 12.82 -11.16
CA PRO A 129 6.36 14.14 -10.69
C PRO A 129 7.43 14.63 -9.69
N ASP A 130 7.76 15.92 -9.71
CA ASP A 130 8.58 16.57 -8.68
C ASP A 130 7.81 16.60 -7.34
N GLY A 131 7.62 15.42 -6.72
CA GLY A 131 6.76 15.23 -5.54
C GLY A 131 5.83 14.03 -5.66
N LEU A 132 4.80 13.97 -4.82
CA LEU A 132 3.70 13.02 -4.99
C LEU A 132 2.98 13.34 -6.29
N SER A 133 2.56 12.33 -7.06
CA SER A 133 1.69 12.56 -8.23
C SER A 133 0.46 13.39 -7.84
N ALA A 134 -0.24 13.98 -8.81
CA ALA A 134 -1.54 14.64 -8.56
C ALA A 134 -2.52 13.72 -7.78
N ASP A 135 -2.29 12.42 -7.88
CA ASP A 135 -3.02 11.34 -7.22
C ASP A 135 -2.44 10.90 -5.87
N GLY A 136 -1.43 11.57 -5.32
CA GLY A 136 -0.86 11.21 -4.03
C GLY A 136 -0.17 9.85 -4.04
N ILE A 137 0.30 9.40 -5.21
CA ILE A 137 1.08 8.17 -5.36
C ILE A 137 2.55 8.57 -5.57
N ALA A 138 3.44 7.99 -4.76
CA ALA A 138 4.88 8.04 -5.02
C ALA A 138 5.30 6.77 -5.76
N GLU A 139 6.25 6.90 -6.68
CA GLU A 139 6.68 5.79 -7.53
C GLU A 139 8.19 5.60 -7.42
N SER A 140 8.64 4.35 -7.36
CA SER A 140 10.06 4.01 -7.45
C SER A 140 10.27 2.78 -8.32
N LEU A 141 11.31 2.82 -9.14
CA LEU A 141 11.67 1.72 -10.03
C LEU A 141 13.00 1.11 -9.58
N HIS A 142 13.06 -0.21 -9.52
CA HIS A 142 14.23 -0.98 -9.13
C HIS A 142 14.39 -2.19 -10.04
N TRP A 143 15.62 -2.62 -10.27
CA TRP A 143 15.96 -3.80 -11.07
C TRP A 143 17.16 -4.52 -10.46
N ASP A 144 17.49 -5.71 -10.99
CA ASP A 144 18.62 -6.48 -10.48
C ASP A 144 19.90 -5.73 -10.86
N THR A 145 20.66 -5.23 -9.88
CA THR A 145 22.05 -4.82 -10.09
C THR A 145 22.97 -5.82 -9.39
N ASP A 146 24.12 -6.17 -9.98
CA ASP A 146 25.02 -7.20 -9.43
C ASP A 146 25.50 -6.91 -8.00
N GLU A 147 25.59 -5.63 -7.61
CA GLU A 147 26.00 -5.20 -6.27
C GLU A 147 24.83 -5.08 -5.28
N GLY A 148 23.62 -5.00 -5.81
CA GLY A 148 22.38 -4.81 -5.07
C GLY A 148 21.28 -5.48 -5.87
N LYS A 149 21.29 -6.82 -5.84
CA LYS A 149 20.26 -7.69 -6.42
C LYS A 149 18.89 -7.03 -6.21
N VAL A 150 17.86 -7.35 -6.98
CA VAL A 150 16.50 -7.41 -6.42
C VAL A 150 16.48 -8.54 -5.39
N ALA A 151 17.34 -8.45 -4.38
CA ALA A 151 17.05 -8.95 -3.09
C ALA A 151 15.82 -8.15 -2.66
N PRO A 152 14.73 -8.82 -2.29
CA PRO A 152 13.62 -8.23 -1.56
C PRO A 152 14.04 -7.73 -0.16
N TYR A 153 15.20 -7.09 -0.04
CA TYR A 153 15.50 -6.16 1.04
C TYR A 153 14.68 -4.87 0.86
N VAL A 154 14.40 -4.46 -0.38
CA VAL A 154 13.50 -3.33 -0.68
C VAL A 154 12.04 -3.78 -0.76
N ALA A 155 11.75 -4.90 -1.43
CA ALA A 155 10.40 -5.46 -1.47
C ALA A 155 10.10 -6.18 -0.15
N PRO A 156 9.06 -5.81 0.62
CA PRO A 156 8.76 -6.45 1.89
C PRO A 156 8.70 -7.98 1.75
N LYS A 157 9.22 -8.75 2.74
CA LYS A 157 9.19 -10.24 2.75
C LYS A 157 7.84 -10.84 2.29
N ALA A 158 6.73 -10.17 2.62
CA ALA A 158 5.38 -10.55 2.22
C ALA A 158 5.14 -10.50 0.69
N VAL A 159 5.73 -9.52 -0.01
CA VAL A 159 5.69 -9.42 -1.47
C VAL A 159 6.41 -10.62 -2.07
N ARG A 160 7.66 -10.90 -1.66
CA ARG A 160 8.40 -12.09 -2.11
C ARG A 160 7.59 -13.36 -1.92
N THR A 161 7.11 -13.62 -0.70
CA THR A 161 6.37 -14.85 -0.39
C THR A 161 5.10 -15.00 -1.23
N ARG A 162 4.42 -13.90 -1.58
CA ARG A 162 3.24 -13.97 -2.42
C ARG A 162 3.58 -14.32 -3.87
N VAL A 163 4.63 -13.70 -4.41
CA VAL A 163 5.12 -13.96 -5.76
C VAL A 163 5.54 -15.42 -5.89
N THR A 164 6.45 -15.88 -5.01
CA THR A 164 6.93 -17.27 -5.05
C THR A 164 5.76 -18.25 -4.96
N ARG A 165 4.77 -18.01 -4.08
CA ARG A 165 3.58 -18.87 -3.97
C ARG A 165 2.73 -18.89 -5.25
N ARG A 166 2.53 -17.75 -5.91
CA ARG A 166 1.75 -17.68 -7.16
C ARG A 166 2.44 -18.41 -8.31
N HIS A 167 3.76 -18.47 -8.30
CA HIS A 167 4.56 -19.17 -9.30
C HIS A 167 5.01 -20.57 -8.84
N GLY A 168 4.17 -21.30 -8.09
CA GLY A 168 4.42 -22.70 -7.76
C GLY A 168 5.56 -22.93 -6.76
N GLU A 169 5.76 -21.98 -5.83
CA GLU A 169 6.84 -21.97 -4.83
C GLU A 169 8.26 -21.89 -5.42
N LYS A 170 8.38 -21.52 -6.70
CA LYS A 170 9.68 -21.23 -7.31
C LYS A 170 10.44 -20.16 -6.53
N SER A 171 11.74 -20.36 -6.36
CA SER A 171 12.60 -19.33 -5.78
C SER A 171 12.73 -18.14 -6.72
N LEU A 172 13.19 -16.99 -6.21
CA LEU A 172 13.44 -15.83 -7.07
C LEU A 172 14.55 -16.12 -8.08
N GLU A 173 15.54 -16.93 -7.70
CA GLU A 173 16.60 -17.40 -8.60
C GLU A 173 16.02 -18.22 -9.76
N GLN A 174 15.08 -19.12 -9.49
CA GLN A 174 14.40 -19.87 -10.55
C GLN A 174 13.58 -18.98 -11.48
N LEU A 175 12.88 -17.98 -10.92
CA LEU A 175 12.17 -16.99 -11.75
C LEU A 175 13.13 -16.17 -12.62
N ARG A 176 14.35 -15.89 -12.14
CA ARG A 176 15.39 -15.22 -12.95
C ARG A 176 15.94 -16.13 -14.05
N GLU A 177 16.17 -17.41 -13.74
CA GLU A 177 16.63 -18.37 -14.75
C GLU A 177 15.60 -18.51 -15.88
N GLU A 178 14.31 -18.41 -15.56
CA GLU A 178 13.22 -18.53 -16.52
C GLU A 178 12.93 -17.23 -17.29
N HIS A 179 13.06 -16.06 -16.64
CA HIS A 179 12.60 -14.78 -17.19
C HIS A 179 13.71 -13.74 -17.41
N GLY A 180 14.96 -14.05 -17.03
CA GLY A 180 16.08 -13.11 -17.06
C GLY A 180 16.07 -12.12 -15.90
N VAL A 181 16.43 -10.87 -16.19
CA VAL A 181 16.44 -9.80 -15.19
C VAL A 181 15.03 -9.49 -14.71
N LEU A 182 14.85 -9.46 -13.39
CA LEU A 182 13.58 -9.05 -12.79
C LEU A 182 13.61 -7.57 -12.41
N CYS A 183 12.59 -6.85 -12.85
CA CYS A 183 12.35 -5.46 -12.51
C CYS A 183 11.14 -5.35 -11.57
N MET A 184 11.16 -4.34 -10.70
CA MET A 184 10.08 -4.02 -9.78
C MET A 184 9.77 -2.53 -9.82
N TRP A 185 8.54 -2.20 -10.19
CA TRP A 185 7.99 -0.86 -10.05
C TRP A 185 7.08 -0.81 -8.82
N ALA A 186 7.49 -0.05 -7.81
CA ALA A 186 6.74 0.14 -6.58
C ALA A 186 5.91 1.43 -6.64
N LEU A 187 4.62 1.30 -6.39
CA LEU A 187 3.65 2.39 -6.28
C LEU A 187 3.21 2.51 -4.82
N TYR A 188 3.60 3.59 -4.16
CA TYR A 188 3.26 3.87 -2.77
C TYR A 188 2.10 4.86 -2.71
N GLY A 189 0.93 4.38 -2.32
CA GLY A 189 -0.19 5.25 -1.99
C GLY A 189 0.06 6.01 -0.68
N GLN A 190 -0.58 7.17 -0.56
CA GLN A 190 -0.72 7.85 0.73
C GLN A 190 -1.45 6.99 1.76
N ALA A 191 -1.33 7.37 3.04
CA ALA A 191 -2.14 6.78 4.09
C ALA A 191 -3.62 7.00 3.78
N TYR A 192 -4.35 5.91 3.57
CA TYR A 192 -5.78 5.97 3.27
C TYR A 192 -6.62 6.09 4.55
N TYR A 193 -6.06 5.74 5.71
CA TYR A 193 -6.74 5.87 7.00
C TYR A 193 -5.75 6.14 8.13
N MET A 194 -6.13 7.00 9.07
CA MET A 194 -5.34 7.33 10.25
C MET A 194 -6.24 7.37 11.48
N VAL A 195 -5.78 6.75 12.58
CA VAL A 195 -6.34 6.97 13.91
C VAL A 195 -5.40 7.91 14.64
N VAL A 196 -5.94 9.00 15.18
CA VAL A 196 -5.23 9.94 16.04
C VAL A 196 -5.43 9.50 17.48
#